data_AF-A0A958BT14-F1
#
_entry.id   AF-A0A958BT14-F1
#
_cell.length_a   1.000
_cell.length_b   1.000
_cell.length_c   1.000
_cell.angle_alpha   90.00
_cell.angle_beta   90.00
_cell.angle_gamma   90.00
#
_symmetry.space_group_name_H-M   'P 1'
#
loop_
_entity.id
_entity.type
_entity.pdbx_description
1 polymer ?
#
loop_
_entity_poly.entity_id
_entity_poly.type
_entity_poly.pdbx_seq_one_letter_code
_entity_poly.pdbx_strand_id
1 'polypeptide(L)'
;MLTQDDKQFLADFEALKLTPATFNHKAHLRLAFLCIIQDGLEPAIERVGRSIRAFAEHLGAHHKYHQTITEALMRVIGLRLVRQPVAD
;
A
#
# COMPACT_ATOMS: atom_id res chain seq x y z
N MET A 1 11.15 -1.37 12.49
CA MET A 1 10.48 -0.09 12.82
C MET A 1 10.52 0.80 11.58
N LEU A 2 9.43 1.49 11.25
CA LEU A 2 9.35 2.33 10.03
C LEU A 2 10.31 3.53 10.13
N THR A 3 11.00 3.84 9.04
CA THR A 3 11.87 5.01 8.94
C THR A 3 11.08 6.32 8.86
N GLN A 4 11.73 7.47 8.99
CA GLN A 4 11.07 8.75 8.80
C GLN A 4 10.55 8.92 7.36
N ASP A 5 11.32 8.45 6.38
CA ASP A 5 10.94 8.47 4.97
C ASP A 5 9.71 7.60 4.69
N ASP A 6 9.57 6.48 5.40
CA ASP A 6 8.39 5.62 5.28
C ASP A 6 7.14 6.30 5.83
N LYS A 7 7.27 6.94 7.01
CA LYS A 7 6.17 7.70 7.61
C LYS A 7 5.75 8.88 6.73
N GLN A 8 6.73 9.59 6.16
CA GLN A 8 6.47 10.71 5.27
C GLN A 8 5.78 10.24 3.98
N PHE A 9 6.24 9.14 3.38
CA PHE A 9 5.60 8.54 2.21
C PHE A 9 4.13 8.17 2.48
N LEU A 10 3.85 7.53 3.62
CA LEU A 10 2.48 7.18 4.01
C LEU A 10 1.61 8.42 4.20
N ALA A 11 2.14 9.43 4.90
CA ALA A 11 1.43 10.69 5.13
C ALA A 11 1.13 11.44 3.82
N ASP A 12 2.08 11.51 2.89
CA ASP A 12 1.89 12.16 1.59
C ASP A 12 0.90 11.39 0.70
N PHE A 13 0.91 10.05 0.76
CA PHE A 13 -0.06 9.23 0.05
C PHE A 13 -1.48 9.43 0.61
N GLU A 14 -1.65 9.36 1.93
CA GLU A 14 -2.96 9.54 2.59
C GLU A 14 -3.50 10.97 2.41
N ALA A 15 -2.61 11.95 2.34
CA ALA A 15 -2.97 13.33 2.02
C ALA A 15 -3.18 13.59 0.51
N LEU A 16 -3.15 12.56 -0.34
CA LEU A 16 -3.34 12.65 -1.79
C LEU A 16 -2.32 13.58 -2.49
N LYS A 17 -1.12 13.73 -1.93
CA LYS A 17 -0.07 14.62 -2.46
C LYS A 17 0.84 13.95 -3.49
N LEU A 18 0.80 12.63 -3.59
CA LEU A 18 1.57 11.91 -4.60
C LEU A 18 0.98 12.13 -6.00
N THR A 19 1.84 12.14 -7.01
CA THR A 19 1.44 12.21 -8.41
C THR A 19 1.39 10.81 -9.00
N PRO A 20 0.74 10.61 -10.17
CA PRO A 20 0.78 9.32 -10.85
C PRO A 20 2.21 8.83 -11.17
N ALA A 21 3.15 9.76 -11.41
CA ALA A 21 4.55 9.42 -11.67
C ALA A 21 5.26 8.91 -10.41
N THR A 22 4.95 9.47 -9.24
CA THR A 22 5.55 9.05 -7.97
C THR A 22 4.82 7.85 -7.35
N PHE A 23 3.54 7.65 -7.63
CA PHE A 23 2.76 6.47 -7.22
C PHE A 23 2.74 5.37 -8.30
N ASN A 24 3.93 4.95 -8.74
CA ASN A 24 4.12 3.87 -9.71
C ASN A 24 4.06 2.47 -9.05
N HIS A 25 4.31 1.40 -9.81
CA HIS A 25 4.26 0.02 -9.29
C HIS A 25 5.13 -0.23 -8.06
N LYS A 26 6.33 0.37 -7.99
CA LYS A 26 7.21 0.25 -6.81
C LYS A 26 6.59 0.92 -5.58
N ALA A 27 5.94 2.06 -5.75
CA ALA A 27 5.24 2.75 -4.68
C ALA A 27 4.04 1.95 -4.16
N HIS A 28 3.31 1.24 -5.02
CA HIS A 28 2.23 0.34 -4.59
C HIS A 28 2.75 -0.79 -3.69
N LEU A 29 3.87 -1.43 -4.09
CA LEU A 29 4.51 -2.47 -3.27
C LEU A 29 5.02 -1.90 -1.94
N ARG A 30 5.62 -0.70 -1.97
CA ARG A 30 6.08 0.00 -0.76
C ARG A 30 4.92 0.26 0.19
N LEU A 31 3.81 0.81 -0.30
CA LEU A 31 2.60 1.05 0.48
C LEU A 31 2.10 -0.25 1.14
N ALA A 32 1.92 -1.31 0.36
CA ALA A 32 1.47 -2.60 0.86
C ALA A 32 2.38 -3.15 1.96
N PHE A 33 3.69 -3.15 1.72
CA PHE A 33 4.69 -3.62 2.68
C PHE A 33 4.66 -2.84 3.99
N LEU A 34 4.63 -1.50 3.91
CA LEU A 34 4.63 -0.64 5.09
C LEU A 34 3.35 -0.81 5.92
N CYS A 35 2.19 -0.87 5.26
CA CYS A 35 0.93 -1.11 5.96
C CYS A 35 0.89 -2.50 6.62
N ILE A 36 1.39 -3.55 5.96
CA ILE A 36 1.43 -4.90 6.55
C ILE A 36 2.35 -4.96 7.78
N ILE A 37 3.53 -4.34 7.70
CA ILE A 37 4.47 -4.31 8.84
C ILE A 37 3.92 -3.49 10.01
N GLN A 38 3.18 -2.41 9.71
CA GLN A 38 2.64 -1.52 10.73
C GLN A 38 1.39 -2.10 11.40
N ASP A 39 0.46 -2.63 10.60
CA ASP A 39 -0.92 -2.90 11.04
C ASP A 39 -1.26 -4.41 11.04
N GLY A 40 -0.40 -5.26 10.46
CA GLY A 40 -0.73 -6.66 10.16
C GLY A 40 -1.54 -6.83 8.87
N LEU A 41 -1.67 -8.05 8.36
CA LEU A 41 -2.22 -8.30 7.02
C LEU A 41 -3.68 -7.86 6.85
N GLU A 42 -4.59 -8.34 7.71
CA GLU A 42 -6.03 -8.07 7.53
C GLU A 42 -6.36 -6.57 7.68
N PRO A 43 -5.87 -5.84 8.71
CA PRO A 43 -6.08 -4.39 8.79
C PRO A 43 -5.43 -3.62 7.62
N ALA A 44 -4.28 -4.08 7.13
CA ALA A 44 -3.62 -3.46 5.99
C ALA A 44 -4.41 -3.61 4.70
N ILE A 45 -5.07 -4.76 4.46
CA ILE A 45 -5.93 -4.96 3.27
C ILE A 45 -7.02 -3.89 3.22
N GLU A 46 -7.70 -3.64 4.35
CA GLU A 46 -8.75 -2.64 4.42
C GLU A 46 -8.19 -1.22 4.22
N ARG A 47 -7.10 -0.88 4.91
CA ARG A 47 -6.47 0.45 4.82
C ARG A 47 -6.01 0.75 3.39
N VAL A 48 -5.27 -0.18 2.78
CA VAL A 48 -4.75 -0.03 1.42
C VAL A 48 -5.89 0.05 0.40
N GLY A 49 -6.92 -0.79 0.53
CA GLY A 49 -8.09 -0.74 -0.33
C GLY A 49 -8.78 0.64 -0.29
N ARG A 50 -9.08 1.14 0.91
CA ARG A 50 -9.69 2.47 1.09
C ARG A 50 -8.81 3.58 0.50
N SER A 51 -7.51 3.58 0.81
CA SER A 51 -6.61 4.66 0.39
C SER A 51 -6.32 4.64 -1.12
N ILE A 52 -6.12 3.47 -1.75
CA ILE A 52 -5.94 3.39 -3.22
C ILE A 52 -7.22 3.80 -3.93
N ARG A 53 -8.39 3.40 -3.43
CA ARG A 53 -9.67 3.83 -3.99
C ARG A 53 -9.80 5.36 -3.96
N ALA A 54 -9.57 5.98 -2.81
CA ALA A 54 -9.61 7.43 -2.65
C ALA A 54 -8.59 8.13 -3.58
N PHE A 55 -7.39 7.57 -3.72
CA PHE A 55 -6.37 8.10 -4.62
C PHE A 55 -6.77 8.00 -6.10
N ALA A 56 -7.36 6.88 -6.52
CA ALA A 56 -7.89 6.72 -7.87
C ALA A 56 -9.06 7.67 -8.15
N GLU A 57 -9.95 7.88 -7.18
CA GLU A 57 -11.06 8.83 -7.26
C GLU A 57 -10.54 10.28 -7.38
N HIS A 58 -9.56 10.67 -6.57
CA HIS A 58 -8.92 12.00 -6.62
C HIS A 58 -8.32 12.31 -7.99
N LEU A 59 -7.77 11.30 -8.67
CA LEU A 59 -7.18 11.44 -10.01
C LEU A 59 -8.22 11.31 -11.14
N GLY A 60 -9.51 11.16 -10.84
CA GLY A 60 -10.56 10.88 -11.84
C GLY A 60 -10.43 9.50 -12.51
N ALA A 61 -9.59 8.62 -11.98
CA ALA A 61 -9.24 7.31 -12.52
C ALA A 61 -9.89 6.14 -11.76
N HIS A 62 -11.06 6.38 -11.15
CA HIS A 62 -11.82 5.39 -10.35
C HIS A 62 -12.01 4.03 -11.06
N HIS A 63 -12.19 4.04 -12.39
CA HIS A 63 -12.34 2.83 -13.20
C HIS A 63 -11.11 1.90 -13.21
N LYS A 64 -9.94 2.38 -12.76
CA LYS A 64 -8.72 1.58 -12.63
C LYS A 64 -8.64 0.83 -11.29
N TYR A 65 -9.49 1.18 -10.32
CA TYR A 65 -9.49 0.55 -9.01
C TYR A 65 -10.33 -0.73 -9.00
N HIS A 66 -9.76 -1.81 -8.45
CA HIS A 66 -10.45 -3.08 -8.26
C HIS A 66 -10.12 -3.68 -6.89
N GLN A 67 -11.11 -3.73 -5.99
CA GLN A 67 -10.96 -4.27 -4.63
C GLN A 67 -10.37 -5.68 -4.62
N THR A 68 -10.86 -6.57 -5.50
CA THR A 68 -10.44 -7.98 -5.55
C THR A 68 -8.98 -8.14 -5.96
N ILE A 69 -8.50 -7.34 -6.93
CA ILE A 69 -7.10 -7.34 -7.35
C ILE A 69 -6.22 -6.78 -6.24
N THR A 70 -6.63 -5.67 -5.60
CA THR A 70 -5.89 -5.08 -4.48
C THR A 70 -5.74 -6.09 -3.34
N GLU A 71 -6.82 -6.75 -2.94
CA GLU A 71 -6.79 -7.77 -1.89
C GLU A 71 -5.92 -8.98 -2.27
N ALA A 72 -6.07 -9.51 -3.49
CA ALA A 72 -5.26 -10.64 -3.95
C ALA A 72 -3.76 -10.33 -3.89
N LEU A 73 -3.34 -9.13 -4.33
CA LEU A 73 -1.95 -8.70 -4.27
C LEU A 73 -1.47 -8.50 -2.83
N MET A 74 -2.29 -7.90 -1.96
CA MET A 74 -1.96 -7.77 -0.52
C MET A 74 -1.72 -9.13 0.12
N ARG A 75 -2.56 -10.13 -0.16
CA ARG A 75 -2.39 -11.50 0.36
C ARG A 75 -1.11 -12.17 -0.17
N VAL A 76 -0.78 -12.00 -1.45
CA VAL A 76 0.48 -12.50 -2.03
C VAL A 76 1.70 -11.86 -1.34
N ILE A 77 1.66 -10.53 -1.12
CA ILE A 77 2.75 -9.81 -0.45
C ILE A 77 2.87 -10.29 1.01
N GLY A 78 1.76 -10.38 1.74
CA GLY A 78 1.74 -10.90 3.12
C GLY A 78 2.33 -12.30 3.24
N LEU A 79 1.98 -13.22 2.33
CA LEU A 79 2.56 -14.57 2.26
C LEU A 79 4.07 -14.55 2.04
N ARG A 80 4.60 -13.60 1.25
CA ARG A 80 6.04 -13.47 1.02
C ARG A 80 6.77 -12.93 2.24
N LEU A 81 6.14 -12.06 3.03
CA LEU A 81 6.73 -11.53 4.26
C LEU A 81 6.85 -12.56 5.36
N VAL A 82 5.84 -13.42 5.53
CA VAL A 82 5.88 -14.53 6.50
C VAL A 82 6.93 -15.59 6.13
N ARG A 83 7.24 -15.73 4.84
CA ARG A 83 8.20 -16.73 4.32
C ARG A 83 9.64 -16.26 4.28
N GLN A 84 9.95 -15.01 4.62
CA GLN A 84 11.33 -14.60 4.81
C GLN A 84 11.77 -14.97 6.23
N PRO A 85 12.81 -15.82 6.41
CA PRO A 85 13.41 -15.97 7.71
C PRO A 85 13.97 -14.59 8.12
N VAL A 86 13.78 -14.23 9.39
CA VAL A 86 14.52 -13.10 9.98
C VAL A 86 15.99 -13.41 9.73
N ALA A 87 16.67 -12.55 8.96
CA ALA A 87 18.11 -12.65 8.83
C ALA A 87 18.71 -12.34 10.21
N ASP A 88 19.45 -13.29 10.76
CA ASP A 88 20.26 -13.13 11.98
C ASP A 88 21.32 -12.03 11.82
#